data_AF-A0AAW2S9C5-F1
#
_entry.id   AF-A0AAW2S9C5-F1
#
_cell.length_a   1.000
_cell.length_b   1.000
_cell.length_c   1.000
_cell.angle_alpha   90.00
_cell.angle_beta   90.00
_cell.angle_gamma   90.00
#
_symmetry.space_group_name_H-M   'P 1'
#
loop_
_entity.id
_entity.type
_entity.pdbx_description
1 polymer ?
#
loop_
_entity_poly.entity_id
_entity_poly.type
_entity_poly.pdbx_seq_one_letter_code
_entity_poly.pdbx_strand_id
1 'polypeptide(L)'
;MLYWKDDIDLDYCKFCGEVKYKPTRERNSNRKKILYFILRYLPLTPRLQMMYISKANAEQMTWHANNQTEEGYMCHPFDVEAWKHFDRTYCDFAVELCNVRLGLCTDGFAPHGQYGSSPSNPKCVIDVYLEALNKELQNLWHVGVLAYDNAKNKNGRKACYFDCNKQFLPRTICTMGTRKPSLRTE
;
A
#
# COMPACT_ATOMS: atom_id res chain seq x y z
N MET A 1 -6.33 6.50 14.74
CA MET A 1 -6.59 5.10 14.32
C MET A 1 -7.68 5.07 13.27
N LEU A 2 -7.55 4.20 12.27
CA LEU A 2 -8.64 3.85 11.36
C LEU A 2 -9.62 2.90 12.06
N TYR A 3 -10.89 3.28 12.15
CA TYR A 3 -11.96 2.40 12.63
C TYR A 3 -12.40 1.50 11.47
N TRP A 4 -11.66 0.40 11.26
CA TRP A 4 -11.83 -0.51 10.12
C TRP A 4 -11.71 -1.96 10.57
N LYS A 5 -12.43 -2.86 9.88
CA LYS A 5 -12.55 -4.28 10.25
C LYS A 5 -12.95 -4.44 11.72
N ASP A 6 -12.08 -5.04 12.52
CA ASP A 6 -12.31 -5.42 13.92
C ASP A 6 -12.51 -4.18 14.82
N ASP A 7 -12.05 -3.02 14.38
CA ASP A 7 -12.14 -1.77 15.14
C ASP A 7 -13.37 -0.91 14.76
N ILE A 8 -14.28 -1.39 13.91
CA ILE A 8 -15.37 -0.55 13.36
C ILE A 8 -16.33 -0.01 14.43
N ASP A 9 -16.64 -0.86 15.42
CA ASP A 9 -17.61 -0.60 16.49
C ASP A 9 -17.00 0.11 17.70
N LEU A 10 -15.68 0.36 17.69
CA LEU A 10 -15.04 1.11 18.75
C LEU A 10 -15.47 2.58 18.70
N ASP A 11 -15.89 3.09 19.85
CA ASP A 11 -16.23 4.51 20.08
C ASP A 11 -15.06 5.30 20.70
N TYR A 12 -13.93 4.63 20.95
CA TYR A 12 -12.71 5.20 21.50
C TYR A 12 -11.47 4.63 20.80
N CYS A 13 -10.37 5.39 20.83
CA CYS A 13 -9.08 4.97 20.31
C CYS A 13 -8.45 3.93 21.24
N LYS A 14 -8.13 2.73 20.73
CA LYS A 14 -7.46 1.67 21.51
C LYS A 14 -6.05 2.01 22.02
N PHE A 15 -5.42 3.05 21.44
CA PHE A 15 -4.05 3.45 21.78
C PHE A 15 -3.96 4.58 22.82
N CYS A 16 -4.96 5.48 22.89
CA CYS A 16 -4.95 6.61 23.83
C CYS A 16 -6.26 6.86 24.57
N GLY A 17 -7.30 6.07 24.33
CA GLY A 17 -8.61 6.24 24.98
C GLY A 17 -9.43 7.43 24.50
N GLU A 18 -8.93 8.25 23.57
CA GLU A 18 -9.64 9.41 23.04
C GLU A 18 -10.95 9.01 22.35
N VAL A 19 -12.01 9.78 22.57
CA VAL A 19 -13.34 9.52 22.01
C VAL A 19 -13.40 9.77 20.51
N LYS A 20 -14.18 8.95 19.80
CA LYS A 20 -14.36 9.01 18.34
C LYS A 20 -15.18 10.21 17.87
N TYR A 21 -16.20 10.59 18.62
CA TYR A 21 -17.18 11.62 18.24
C TYR A 21 -17.05 12.87 19.09
N LYS A 22 -17.30 14.03 18.46
CA LYS A 22 -17.43 15.31 19.17
C LYS A 22 -18.63 15.29 20.11
N PRO A 23 -18.54 15.89 21.30
CA PRO A 23 -19.67 15.98 22.22
C PRO A 23 -20.80 16.80 21.58
N THR A 24 -22.00 16.23 21.51
CA THR A 24 -23.20 16.92 21.01
C THR A 24 -23.81 17.73 22.15
N ARG A 25 -23.99 19.04 21.94
CA ARG A 25 -24.50 19.98 22.98
C ARG A 25 -26.01 19.89 23.24
N GLU A 26 -26.79 19.09 22.50
CA GLU A 26 -28.26 19.05 22.58
C GLU A 26 -28.83 17.63 22.69
N ARG A 27 -29.90 17.48 23.49
CA ARG A 27 -30.63 16.25 23.85
C ARG A 27 -31.38 15.54 22.70
N ASN A 28 -31.30 16.04 21.46
CA ASN A 28 -31.99 15.44 20.33
C ASN A 28 -31.24 14.20 19.84
N SER A 29 -31.78 13.03 20.17
CA SER A 29 -31.25 11.70 19.82
C SER A 29 -31.13 11.44 18.31
N ASN A 30 -31.76 12.25 17.48
CA ASN A 30 -31.84 12.05 16.03
C ASN A 30 -30.75 12.78 15.20
N ARG A 31 -29.79 13.48 15.81
CA ARG A 31 -28.68 14.09 15.05
C ARG A 31 -27.54 13.10 14.80
N LYS A 32 -27.04 13.07 13.56
CA LYS A 32 -25.85 12.29 13.16
C LYS A 32 -24.65 12.71 14.02
N LYS A 33 -24.00 11.75 14.68
CA LYS A 33 -22.76 11.97 15.43
C LYS A 33 -21.66 12.46 14.48
N ILE A 34 -20.92 13.48 14.89
CA ILE A 34 -19.82 14.07 14.10
C ILE A 34 -18.50 13.52 14.63
N LEU A 35 -17.68 12.96 13.74
CA LEU A 35 -16.35 12.45 14.09
C LEU A 35 -15.39 13.60 14.45
N TYR A 36 -14.50 13.37 15.41
CA TYR A 36 -13.39 14.29 15.67
C TYR A 36 -12.47 14.39 14.45
N PHE A 37 -12.17 13.25 13.82
CA PHE A 37 -11.32 13.14 12.64
C PHE A 37 -11.93 12.18 11.62
N ILE A 38 -11.86 12.56 10.35
CA ILE A 38 -12.24 11.71 9.23
C ILE A 38 -10.94 11.35 8.51
N LEU A 39 -10.57 10.08 8.56
CA LEU A 39 -9.52 9.54 7.70
C LEU A 39 -10.16 8.60 6.70
N ARG A 40 -9.85 8.80 5.42
CA ARG A 40 -10.34 7.94 4.33
C ARG A 40 -9.20 7.03 3.89
N TYR A 41 -9.34 5.73 4.14
CA TYR A 41 -8.46 4.73 3.58
C TYR A 41 -8.98 4.33 2.19
N LEU A 42 -8.08 4.28 1.21
CA LEU A 42 -8.40 3.92 -0.16
C LEU A 42 -7.70 2.59 -0.48
N PRO A 43 -8.43 1.46 -0.46
CA PRO A 43 -7.83 0.13 -0.61
C PRO A 43 -7.09 -0.04 -1.94
N LEU A 44 -5.89 -0.63 -1.88
CA LEU A 44 -5.02 -0.83 -3.04
C LEU A 44 -5.47 -1.99 -3.92
N THR A 45 -5.90 -3.09 -3.33
CA THR A 45 -6.29 -4.33 -4.02
C THR A 45 -7.32 -4.10 -5.12
N PRO A 46 -8.49 -3.47 -4.87
CA PRO A 46 -9.48 -3.22 -5.92
C PRO A 46 -8.96 -2.27 -7.00
N ARG A 47 -8.08 -1.33 -6.64
CA ARG A 47 -7.49 -0.40 -7.62
C ARG A 47 -6.56 -1.11 -8.58
N LEU A 48 -5.74 -2.01 -8.05
CA LEU A 48 -4.86 -2.85 -8.86
C LEU A 48 -5.68 -3.75 -9.79
N GLN A 49 -6.73 -4.40 -9.29
CA GLN A 49 -7.64 -5.18 -10.13
C GLN A 49 -8.23 -4.31 -11.26
N MET A 50 -8.69 -3.10 -10.95
CA MET A 50 -9.22 -2.18 -11.96
C MET A 50 -8.20 -1.78 -13.02
N MET A 51 -6.91 -1.64 -12.67
CA MET A 51 -5.87 -1.33 -13.64
C MET A 51 -5.75 -2.42 -14.72
N TYR A 52 -5.96 -3.69 -14.37
CA TYR A 52 -5.88 -4.81 -15.32
C TYR A 52 -7.15 -5.00 -16.16
N ILE A 53 -8.28 -4.43 -15.75
CA ILE A 53 -9.55 -4.49 -16.52
C ILE A 53 -9.47 -3.66 -17.79
N SER A 54 -8.82 -2.49 -17.75
CA SER A 54 -8.62 -1.67 -18.96
C SER A 54 -7.47 -2.26 -19.78
N LYS A 55 -7.73 -2.58 -21.06
CA LYS A 55 -6.70 -3.11 -21.97
C LYS A 55 -5.52 -2.14 -22.10
N ALA A 56 -5.79 -0.86 -22.31
CA ALA A 56 -4.77 0.17 -22.45
C ALA A 56 -3.88 0.26 -21.19
N ASN A 57 -4.49 0.24 -20.00
CA ASN A 57 -3.72 0.29 -18.76
C ASN A 57 -2.94 -1.01 -18.54
N ALA A 58 -3.56 -2.17 -18.78
CA ALA A 58 -2.93 -3.48 -18.63
C ALA A 58 -1.69 -3.65 -19.53
N GLU A 59 -1.74 -3.13 -20.76
CA GLU A 59 -0.58 -3.09 -21.66
C GLU A 59 0.55 -2.24 -21.08
N GLN A 60 0.23 -1.05 -20.55
CA GLN A 60 1.19 -0.17 -19.88
C GLN A 60 1.83 -0.81 -18.64
N MET A 61 1.11 -1.68 -17.92
CA MET A 61 1.67 -2.38 -16.76
C MET A 61 2.88 -3.25 -17.13
N THR A 62 3.01 -3.68 -18.38
CA THR A 62 4.15 -4.48 -18.88
C THR A 62 5.26 -3.66 -19.52
N TRP A 63 5.08 -2.34 -19.63
CA TRP A 63 6.00 -1.46 -20.37
C TRP A 63 7.44 -1.54 -19.82
N HIS A 64 7.58 -1.68 -18.51
CA HIS A 64 8.89 -1.77 -17.85
C HIS A 64 9.73 -2.99 -18.24
N ALA A 65 9.14 -3.98 -18.93
CA ALA A 65 9.82 -5.19 -19.38
C ALA A 65 9.86 -5.35 -20.91
N ASN A 66 8.86 -4.80 -21.61
CA ASN A 66 8.70 -4.95 -23.06
C ASN A 66 9.28 -3.80 -23.89
N ASN A 67 9.80 -2.74 -23.25
CA ASN A 67 10.31 -1.59 -23.99
C ASN A 67 11.58 -1.96 -24.77
N GLN A 68 11.53 -1.89 -26.09
CA GLN A 68 12.70 -2.06 -26.94
C GLN A 68 13.57 -0.80 -26.85
N THR A 69 14.84 -0.98 -26.53
CA THR A 69 15.85 0.09 -26.54
C THR A 69 16.43 0.24 -27.94
N GLU A 70 16.56 1.48 -28.41
CA GLU A 70 17.46 1.79 -29.51
C GLU A 70 18.92 1.61 -29.06
N GLU A 71 19.77 1.11 -29.95
CA GLU A 71 21.18 0.87 -29.65
C GLU A 71 21.86 2.19 -29.22
N GLY A 72 22.49 2.20 -28.04
CA GLY A 72 23.17 3.37 -27.50
C GLY A 72 22.38 4.23 -26.50
N TYR A 73 21.10 3.92 -26.24
CA TYR A 73 20.29 4.64 -25.26
C TYR A 73 19.90 3.76 -24.07
N MET A 74 19.96 4.33 -22.86
CA MET A 74 19.49 3.69 -21.63
C MET A 74 17.98 3.93 -21.47
N CYS A 75 17.17 2.88 -21.38
CA CYS A 75 15.76 3.00 -21.03
C CYS A 75 15.56 2.89 -19.52
N HIS A 76 15.26 4.00 -18.86
CA HIS A 76 14.77 3.98 -17.49
C HIS A 76 13.29 3.51 -17.47
N PRO A 77 12.88 2.54 -16.62
CA PRO A 77 13.65 1.83 -15.59
C PRO A 77 14.27 0.49 -15.99
N PHE A 78 13.99 -0.01 -17.20
CA PHE A 78 14.44 -1.33 -17.68
C PHE A 78 15.96 -1.56 -17.52
N ASP A 79 16.77 -0.58 -17.89
CA ASP A 79 18.23 -0.72 -17.88
C ASP A 79 18.90 -0.50 -16.54
N VAL A 80 18.15 0.00 -15.54
CA VAL A 80 18.70 0.37 -14.26
C VAL A 80 19.16 -0.86 -13.49
N GLU A 81 20.39 -0.83 -12.99
CA GLU A 81 20.99 -1.96 -12.28
C GLU A 81 20.20 -2.38 -11.02
N ALA A 82 19.58 -1.42 -10.32
CA ALA A 82 18.68 -1.71 -9.22
C ALA A 82 17.47 -2.56 -9.65
N TRP A 83 16.92 -2.30 -10.84
CA TRP A 83 15.78 -3.05 -11.39
C TRP A 83 16.20 -4.47 -11.78
N LYS A 84 17.33 -4.59 -12.48
CA LYS A 84 17.93 -5.87 -12.87
C LYS A 84 18.32 -6.71 -11.65
N HIS A 85 18.91 -6.08 -10.63
CA HIS A 85 19.24 -6.74 -9.36
C HIS A 85 17.99 -7.26 -8.63
N PHE A 86 16.92 -6.45 -8.60
CA PHE A 86 15.64 -6.88 -8.03
C PHE A 86 15.07 -8.09 -8.77
N ASP A 87 15.10 -8.08 -10.11
CA ASP A 87 14.60 -9.20 -10.92
C ASP A 87 15.39 -10.49 -10.71
N ARG A 88 16.71 -10.37 -10.55
CA ARG A 88 17.57 -11.50 -10.19
C ARG A 88 17.31 -12.01 -8.78
N THR A 89 16.99 -11.12 -7.84
CA THR A 89 16.74 -11.46 -6.43
C THR A 89 15.37 -12.11 -6.23
N TYR A 90 14.36 -11.62 -6.94
CA TYR A 90 12.97 -12.09 -6.84
C TYR A 90 12.48 -12.60 -8.21
N CYS A 91 13.16 -13.60 -8.76
CA CYS A 91 12.86 -14.14 -10.09
C CYS A 91 11.40 -14.62 -10.21
N ASP A 92 10.86 -15.30 -9.20
CA ASP A 92 9.45 -15.73 -9.15
C ASP A 92 8.45 -14.57 -9.25
N PHE A 93 8.84 -13.39 -8.76
CA PHE A 93 8.04 -12.18 -8.92
C PHE A 93 8.23 -11.57 -10.30
N ALA A 94 9.46 -11.56 -10.82
CA ALA A 94 9.80 -10.98 -12.12
C ALA A 94 9.21 -11.74 -13.31
N VAL A 95 8.95 -13.06 -13.17
CA VAL A 95 8.34 -13.89 -14.23
C VAL A 95 6.99 -13.33 -14.70
N GLU A 96 6.17 -12.79 -13.79
CA GLU A 96 4.91 -12.13 -14.15
C GLU A 96 5.18 -10.63 -14.36
N LEU A 97 5.39 -10.26 -15.63
CA LEU A 97 5.65 -8.88 -16.09
C LEU A 97 4.56 -7.87 -15.72
N CYS A 98 3.37 -8.32 -15.34
CA CYS A 98 2.32 -7.42 -14.90
C CYS A 98 2.41 -7.07 -13.41
N ASN A 99 3.29 -7.70 -12.63
CA ASN A 99 3.42 -7.44 -11.21
C ASN A 99 3.90 -6.00 -10.94
N VAL A 100 3.39 -5.39 -9.88
CA VAL A 100 3.57 -3.95 -9.63
C VAL A 100 4.61 -3.71 -8.55
N ARG A 101 5.47 -2.72 -8.76
CA ARG A 101 6.38 -2.20 -7.73
C ARG A 101 5.89 -0.83 -7.28
N LEU A 102 5.65 -0.67 -5.99
CA LEU A 102 5.17 0.57 -5.38
C LEU A 102 6.30 1.21 -4.56
N GLY A 103 6.53 2.50 -4.74
CA GLY A 103 7.37 3.29 -3.84
C GLY A 103 6.49 3.96 -2.78
N LEU A 104 6.79 3.73 -1.50
CA LEU A 104 6.14 4.47 -0.41
C LEU A 104 7.04 5.61 0.06
N CYS A 105 6.48 6.82 0.06
CA CYS A 105 7.09 7.99 0.66
C CYS A 105 6.15 8.56 1.73
N THR A 106 6.72 8.96 2.86
CA THR A 106 6.01 9.66 3.96
C THR A 106 6.36 11.14 4.02
N ASP A 107 7.20 11.62 3.10
CA ASP A 107 7.57 13.02 3.00
C ASP A 107 6.33 13.87 2.75
N GLY A 108 6.09 14.84 3.64
CA GLY A 108 4.91 15.71 3.58
C GLY A 108 3.63 15.12 4.19
N PHE A 109 3.62 13.88 4.69
CA PHE A 109 2.45 13.34 5.40
C PHE A 109 2.45 13.79 6.87
N ALA A 110 2.07 15.03 7.12
CA ALA A 110 1.82 15.57 8.45
C ALA A 110 0.30 15.66 8.70
N PRO A 111 -0.36 14.61 9.25
CA PRO A 111 -1.81 14.58 9.39
C PRO A 111 -2.38 15.74 10.24
N HIS A 112 -1.52 16.45 10.98
CA HIS A 112 -1.90 17.56 11.86
C HIS A 112 -1.07 18.83 11.66
N GLY A 113 -0.19 18.92 10.66
CA GLY A 113 0.62 20.13 10.36
C GLY A 113 1.59 20.61 11.47
N GLN A 114 1.62 19.94 12.62
CA GLN A 114 2.48 20.28 13.76
C GLN A 114 3.54 19.19 13.95
N TYR A 115 4.79 19.53 13.62
CA TYR A 115 5.95 18.81 14.12
C TYR A 115 6.15 19.23 15.58
N GLY A 116 5.35 18.66 16.48
CA GLY A 116 5.23 19.11 17.88
C GLY A 116 5.35 17.96 18.88
N SER A 117 6.54 17.85 19.47
CA SER A 117 6.95 17.17 20.70
C SER A 117 5.85 16.67 21.65
N SER A 118 5.38 15.44 21.47
CA SER A 118 5.01 14.54 22.57
C SER A 118 4.91 13.09 22.08
N PRO A 119 5.83 12.18 22.46
CA PRO A 119 5.80 10.76 22.06
C PRO A 119 4.55 10.00 22.55
N SER A 120 3.75 10.61 23.42
CA SER A 120 2.50 10.06 23.97
C SER A 120 1.25 10.40 23.17
N ASN A 121 1.35 11.27 22.14
CA ASN A 121 0.19 11.67 21.34
C ASN A 121 0.08 10.81 20.07
N PRO A 122 -0.89 9.89 19.96
CA PRO A 122 -1.03 9.04 18.77
C PRO A 122 -1.44 9.82 17.52
N LYS A 123 -1.79 11.10 17.64
CA LYS A 123 -1.96 12.03 16.51
C LYS A 123 -0.64 12.26 15.75
N CYS A 124 0.50 12.04 16.38
CA CYS A 124 1.83 12.17 15.78
C CYS A 124 2.42 10.84 15.30
N VAL A 125 1.75 9.71 15.54
CA VAL A 125 2.27 8.38 15.20
C VAL A 125 1.68 7.95 13.85
N ILE A 126 2.43 8.21 12.78
CA ILE A 126 2.04 7.85 11.41
C ILE A 126 1.75 6.34 11.26
N ASP A 127 2.38 5.51 12.08
CA ASP A 127 2.29 4.05 12.11
C ASP A 127 0.85 3.57 12.32
N VAL A 128 0.10 4.26 13.19
CA VAL A 128 -1.31 3.95 13.48
C VAL A 128 -2.20 4.18 12.25
N TYR A 129 -1.79 5.06 11.35
CA TYR A 129 -2.51 5.36 10.11
C TYR A 129 -2.07 4.44 8.96
N LEU A 130 -0.81 4.04 8.95
CA LEU A 130 -0.24 3.16 7.94
C LEU A 130 -0.51 1.68 8.20
N GLU A 131 -1.03 1.30 9.37
CA GLU A 131 -1.28 -0.11 9.72
C GLU A 131 -2.18 -0.83 8.69
N ALA A 132 -3.29 -0.21 8.26
CA ALA A 132 -4.19 -0.79 7.27
C ALA A 132 -3.51 -0.95 5.90
N LEU A 133 -2.71 0.05 5.50
CA LEU A 133 -1.92 0.04 4.28
C LEU A 133 -0.88 -1.08 4.31
N ASN A 134 -0.14 -1.20 5.41
CA ASN A 134 0.89 -2.21 5.58
C ASN A 134 0.27 -3.61 5.51
N LYS A 135 -0.84 -3.86 6.23
CA LYS A 135 -1.56 -5.14 6.16
C LYS A 135 -1.96 -5.50 4.73
N GLU A 136 -2.46 -4.55 3.95
CA GLU A 136 -2.85 -4.79 2.56
C GLU A 136 -1.64 -5.06 1.65
N LEU A 137 -0.57 -4.28 1.80
CA LEU A 137 0.68 -4.46 1.04
C LEU A 137 1.35 -5.80 1.33
N GLN A 138 1.37 -6.22 2.60
CA GLN A 138 1.85 -7.55 3.00
C GLN A 138 1.05 -8.66 2.35
N ASN A 139 -0.28 -8.52 2.34
CA ASN A 139 -1.15 -9.48 1.68
C ASN A 139 -0.89 -9.50 0.17
N LEU A 140 -0.72 -8.36 -0.50
CA LEU A 140 -0.42 -8.27 -1.93
C LEU A 140 0.96 -8.85 -2.31
N TRP A 141 1.92 -8.80 -1.40
CA TRP A 141 3.25 -9.39 -1.63
C TRP A 141 3.26 -10.90 -1.44
N HIS A 142 2.74 -11.38 -0.31
CA HIS A 142 2.78 -12.80 0.05
C HIS A 142 1.71 -13.62 -0.67
N VAL A 143 0.49 -13.08 -0.71
CA VAL A 143 -0.66 -13.70 -1.35
C VAL A 143 -0.86 -13.09 -2.72
N GLY A 144 -0.84 -11.78 -2.92
CA GLY A 144 -1.29 -11.20 -4.18
C GLY A 144 -2.80 -11.34 -4.38
N VAL A 145 -3.26 -10.93 -5.55
CA VAL A 145 -4.69 -10.84 -5.87
C VAL A 145 -4.99 -11.53 -7.20
N LEU A 146 -6.11 -12.23 -7.27
CA LEU A 146 -6.64 -12.69 -8.56
C LEU A 146 -7.22 -11.50 -9.33
N ALA A 147 -6.69 -11.26 -10.52
CA ALA A 147 -7.17 -10.21 -11.41
C ALA A 147 -7.32 -10.75 -12.83
N TYR A 148 -8.38 -10.31 -13.51
CA TYR A 148 -8.51 -10.50 -14.95
C TYR A 148 -7.60 -9.50 -15.66
N ASP A 149 -6.71 -10.03 -16.50
CA ASP A 149 -5.78 -9.25 -17.29
C ASP A 149 -6.33 -9.13 -18.71
N ASN A 150 -6.84 -7.94 -19.04
CA ASN A 150 -7.48 -7.69 -20.33
C ASN A 150 -6.46 -7.63 -21.48
N ALA A 151 -5.20 -7.29 -21.21
CA ALA A 151 -4.13 -7.35 -22.22
C ALA A 151 -3.81 -8.81 -22.59
N LYS A 152 -3.84 -9.71 -21.61
CA LYS A 152 -3.56 -11.15 -21.80
C LYS A 152 -4.81 -12.02 -22.00
N ASN A 153 -6.01 -11.44 -21.94
CA ASN A 153 -7.31 -12.11 -22.02
C ASN A 153 -7.42 -13.33 -21.08
N LYS A 154 -6.88 -13.22 -19.86
CA LYS A 154 -6.83 -14.34 -18.90
C LYS A 154 -6.80 -13.88 -17.45
N ASN A 155 -7.27 -14.73 -16.55
CA ASN A 155 -7.09 -14.55 -15.11
C ASN A 155 -5.65 -14.90 -14.71
N GLY A 156 -5.10 -14.11 -13.79
CA GLY A 156 -3.78 -14.36 -13.23
C GLY A 156 -3.67 -13.81 -11.82
N ARG A 157 -2.72 -14.37 -11.07
CA ARG A 157 -2.37 -13.87 -9.75
C ARG A 157 -1.37 -12.73 -9.91
N LYS A 158 -1.74 -11.54 -9.44
CA LYS A 158 -0.92 -10.33 -9.51
C LYS A 158 -0.40 -10.01 -8.12
N ALA A 159 0.91 -9.92 -7.99
CA ALA A 159 1.57 -9.55 -6.75
C ALA A 159 2.04 -8.10 -6.81
N CYS A 160 2.21 -7.50 -5.64
CA CYS A 160 2.83 -6.18 -5.53
C CYS A 160 4.00 -6.22 -4.58
N TYR A 161 5.15 -5.74 -5.05
CA TYR A 161 6.26 -5.37 -4.21
C TYR A 161 6.10 -3.91 -3.79
N PHE A 162 6.55 -3.59 -2.59
CA PHE A 162 6.66 -2.20 -2.17
C PHE A 162 8.03 -1.96 -1.57
N ASP A 163 8.68 -0.90 -2.03
CA ASP A 163 9.87 -0.38 -1.38
C ASP A 163 9.46 0.70 -0.38
N CYS A 164 9.95 0.55 0.84
CA CYS A 164 9.85 1.59 1.85
C CYS A 164 11.23 2.20 1.99
N ASN A 165 11.36 3.48 1.64
CA ASN A 165 12.62 4.16 1.89
C ASN A 165 12.87 4.18 3.41
N LYS A 166 13.85 3.39 3.87
CA LYS A 166 14.10 3.08 5.29
C LYS A 166 14.31 4.31 6.18
N GLN A 167 14.57 5.45 5.56
CA GLN A 167 14.87 6.69 6.25
C GLN A 167 13.62 7.38 6.82
N PHE A 168 12.42 7.10 6.28
CA PHE A 168 11.20 7.87 6.58
C PHE A 168 9.99 7.03 7.02
N LEU A 169 10.09 5.70 6.94
CA LEU A 169 9.06 4.78 7.45
C LEU A 169 9.53 4.12 8.76
N PRO A 170 8.61 3.83 9.70
CA PRO A 170 8.92 3.14 10.94
C PRO A 170 9.69 1.84 10.70
N ARG A 171 10.68 1.52 11.56
CA ARG A 171 11.54 0.32 11.42
C ARG A 171 10.74 -0.99 11.33
N THR A 172 9.54 -1.02 11.89
CA THR A 172 8.59 -2.15 11.81
C THR A 172 8.06 -2.39 10.40
N ILE A 173 7.94 -1.36 9.56
CA ILE A 173 7.44 -1.49 8.18
C ILE A 173 8.56 -2.01 7.27
N CYS A 174 9.80 -1.54 7.46
CA CYS A 174 10.91 -1.85 6.56
C CYS A 174 11.67 -3.15 6.80
N THR A 175 11.33 -3.88 7.84
CA THR A 175 11.91 -5.22 8.11
C THR A 175 11.11 -6.35 7.46
N MET A 176 9.86 -6.10 7.07
CA MET A 176 8.91 -7.15 6.67
C MET A 176 8.94 -7.54 5.17
N GLY A 177 9.64 -6.80 4.30
CA GLY A 177 9.66 -7.06 2.84
C GLY A 177 10.74 -8.05 2.35
N THR A 178 11.53 -8.65 3.24
CA THR A 178 12.81 -9.27 2.84
C THR A 178 12.76 -10.75 2.47
N ARG A 179 11.64 -11.46 2.67
CA ARG A 179 11.53 -12.88 2.26
C ARG A 179 10.14 -13.18 1.70
N LYS A 180 10.05 -13.41 0.39
CA LYS A 180 8.92 -14.13 -0.20
C LYS A 180 9.17 -15.62 0.08
N PRO A 181 8.29 -16.35 0.80
CA PRO A 181 8.48 -17.78 0.98
C PRO A 181 8.44 -18.46 -0.40
N SER A 182 9.47 -19.22 -0.74
CA SER A 182 9.47 -20.07 -1.93
C SER A 182 8.30 -21.04 -1.82
N LEU A 183 7.38 -21.01 -2.79
CA LEU A 183 6.41 -22.09 -2.95
C LEU A 183 7.19 -23.34 -3.36
N ARG A 184 7.58 -24.14 -2.37
CA ARG A 184 8.05 -25.50 -2.59
C ARG A 184 6.82 -26.30 -3.00
N THR A 185 6.65 -26.51 -4.30
CA THR A 185 5.79 -27.57 -4.83
C THR A 185 6.33 -28.90 -4.31
N GLU A 186 5.53 -29.57 -3.49
CA GLU A 186 5.61 -31.02 -3.30
C GLU A 186 5.02 -31.74 -4.53
#